data_AF-A0A498NUN6-F1
#
_entry.id   AF-A0A498NUN6-F1
#
_cell.length_a   1.000
_cell.length_b   1.000
_cell.length_c   1.000
_cell.angle_alpha   90.00
_cell.angle_beta   90.00
_cell.angle_gamma   90.00
#
_symmetry.space_group_name_H-M   'P 1'
#
loop_
_entity.id
_entity.type
_entity.pdbx_description
1 polymer ?
#
loop_
_entity_poly.entity_id
_entity_poly.type
_entity_poly.pdbx_seq_one_letter_code
_entity_poly.pdbx_strand_id
1 'polypeptide(L)' 'MRHFRDALWKAAKNSPYLTKHHLRFAEDLSPEDRERRNKLWPLVEKARQQGRRAYFVGPKAFIDGKELVLQDMEVTE' A
#
# COMPACT_ATOMS: atom_id res chain seq x y z
N MET A 1 10.92 -18.02 -10.17
CA MET A 1 10.84 -17.73 -8.72
C MET A 1 9.61 -16.91 -8.28
N ARG A 2 9.00 -16.02 -9.11
CA ARG A 2 7.79 -15.26 -8.71
C ARG A 2 6.52 -16.13 -8.48
N HIS A 3 6.38 -17.24 -9.20
CA HIS A 3 5.19 -18.10 -9.11
C HIS A 3 4.90 -18.64 -7.71
N PHE A 4 5.94 -19.03 -6.95
CA PHE A 4 5.77 -19.54 -5.59
C PHE A 4 5.33 -18.45 -4.62
N ARG A 5 5.92 -17.25 -4.73
CA ARG A 5 5.53 -16.08 -3.92
C ARG A 5 4.06 -15.72 -4.16
N ASP A 6 3.68 -15.60 -5.42
CA ASP A 6 2.32 -15.17 -5.78
C ASP A 6 1.29 -16.25 -5.42
N ALA A 7 1.63 -17.54 -5.55
CA ALA A 7 0.80 -18.65 -5.08
C ALA A 7 0.61 -18.62 -3.56
N LEU A 8 1.69 -18.41 -2.80
CA LEU A 8 1.63 -18.29 -1.34
C LEU A 8 0.80 -17.08 -0.90
N TRP A 9 0.97 -15.92 -1.52
CA TRP A 9 0.16 -14.73 -1.23
C TRP A 9 -1.32 -14.93 -1.55
N LYS A 10 -1.65 -15.60 -2.67
CA LYS A 10 -3.03 -15.95 -3.00
C LYS A 10 -3.64 -16.88 -1.95
N ALA A 11 -2.91 -17.93 -1.54
CA ALA A 11 -3.36 -18.86 -0.52
C ALA A 11 -3.53 -18.18 0.85
N ALA A 12 -2.58 -17.33 1.24
CA ALA A 12 -2.59 -16.62 2.51
C ALA A 12 -3.75 -15.63 2.65
N LYS A 13 -4.16 -14.98 1.56
CA LYS A 13 -5.23 -13.97 1.57
C LYS A 13 -6.55 -14.52 2.14
N ASN A 14 -6.82 -15.80 1.93
CA ASN A 14 -8.05 -16.47 2.38
C ASN A 14 -7.81 -17.44 3.55
N SER A 15 -6.65 -17.40 4.19
CA SER A 15 -6.34 -18.31 5.30
C SER A 15 -7.12 -17.91 6.57
N PRO A 16 -8.03 -18.75 7.08
CA PRO A 16 -8.80 -18.44 8.28
C PRO A 16 -7.91 -18.22 9.50
N TYR A 17 -6.80 -18.96 9.58
CA TYR A 17 -5.82 -18.81 10.66
C TYR A 17 -5.20 -17.41 10.65
N LEU A 18 -4.68 -16.95 9.50
CA LEU A 18 -4.04 -15.64 9.41
C LEU A 18 -5.04 -14.51 9.69
N THR A 19 -6.27 -14.61 9.17
CA THR A 19 -7.34 -13.64 9.44
C THR A 19 -7.69 -13.59 10.93
N LYS A 20 -7.86 -14.76 11.58
CA LYS A 20 -8.17 -14.85 13.02
C LYS A 20 -7.09 -14.21 13.90
N HIS A 21 -5.83 -14.28 13.47
CA HIS A 21 -4.69 -13.74 14.21
C HIS A 21 -4.23 -12.35 13.74
N HIS A 22 -4.99 -11.69 12.85
CA HIS A 22 -4.62 -10.39 12.27
C HIS A 22 -3.23 -10.37 11.59
N LEU A 23 -2.80 -11.52 11.07
CA LEU A 23 -1.54 -11.67 10.37
C LEU A 23 -1.77 -11.54 8.86
N ARG A 24 -0.80 -10.93 8.17
CA ARG A 24 -0.77 -10.89 6.72
C ARG A 24 0.66 -11.00 6.22
N PHE A 25 0.83 -11.71 5.11
CA PHE A 25 2.04 -11.56 4.32
C PHE A 25 1.94 -10.24 3.55
N ALA A 26 3.03 -9.47 3.57
CA ALA A 26 3.18 -8.26 2.79
C ALA A 26 4.56 -8.27 2.14
N GLU A 27 4.75 -7.43 1.13
CA GLU A 27 6.08 -7.19 0.58
C GLU A 27 6.96 -6.57 1.67
N ASP A 28 8.19 -7.07 1.79
CA ASP A 28 9.17 -6.40 2.65
C ASP A 28 9.65 -5.15 1.92
N LEU A 29 9.20 -4.00 2.40
CA LEU A 29 9.60 -2.70 1.88
C LEU A 29 10.92 -2.30 2.54
N SER A 30 11.84 -1.71 1.76
CA SER A 30 13.05 -1.10 2.31
C SER A 30 12.69 0.04 3.28
N PRO A 31 13.61 0.45 4.16
CA PRO A 31 13.38 1.60 5.05
C PRO A 31 12.92 2.87 4.29
N GLU A 32 13.53 3.15 3.14
CA GLU A 32 13.22 4.32 2.31
C GLU A 32 11.81 4.24 1.71
N ASP A 33 11.40 3.04 1.27
CA ASP A 33 10.06 2.77 0.75
C ASP A 33 8.98 2.89 1.83
N ARG A 34 9.30 2.45 3.07
CA ARG A 34 8.42 2.64 4.23
C ARG A 34 8.26 4.13 4.56
N GLU A 35 9.34 4.90 4.54
CA GLU A 35 9.30 6.34 4.81
C GLU A 35 8.45 7.08 3.76
N ARG A 36 8.67 6.79 2.47
CA ARG A 36 7.87 7.33 1.36
C ARG A 36 6.38 7.04 1.56
N ARG A 37 6.05 5.80 1.93
CA ARG A 37 4.67 5.38 2.19
C ARG A 37 4.06 6.14 3.37
N ASN A 38 4.82 6.34 4.45
CA ASN A 38 4.35 7.10 5.61
C ASN A 38 4.06 8.56 5.26
N LYS A 39 4.87 9.19 4.41
CA LYS A 39 4.63 10.56 3.91
C LYS A 39 3.36 10.66 3.06
N LEU A 40 3.07 9.64 2.24
CA LEU A 40 1.89 9.59 1.38
C LEU A 40 0.62 9.14 2.11
N TRP A 41 0.74 8.52 3.30
CA TRP A 41 -0.39 7.95 4.04
C TRP A 41 -1.49 8.98 4.34
N PRO A 42 -1.21 10.20 4.85
CA PRO A 42 -2.25 11.18 5.16
C PRO A 42 -3.11 11.56 3.94
N LEU A 43 -2.51 11.67 2.76
CA LEU A 43 -3.23 11.98 1.52
C LEU A 43 -4.14 10.82 1.09
N VAL A 44 -3.63 9.60 1.17
CA VAL A 44 -4.41 8.38 0.88
C VAL A 44 -5.57 8.21 1.87
N GLU A 45 -5.32 8.46 3.15
CA GLU A 45 -6.32 8.40 4.21
C GLU A 45 -7.43 9.44 3.98
N LYS A 46 -7.06 10.70 3.72
CA LYS A 46 -8.01 11.76 3.36
C LYS A 46 -8.85 11.39 2.15
N ALA A 47 -8.25 10.84 1.10
CA ALA A 47 -8.97 10.42 -0.10
C ALA A 47 -9.94 9.26 0.19
N ARG A 48 -9.56 8.31 1.04
CA ARG A 48 -10.47 7.23 1.48
C ARG A 48 -11.66 7.76 2.27
N GLN A 49 -11.42 8.70 3.18
CA GLN A 49 -12.50 9.35 3.95
C GLN A 49 -13.48 10.10 3.04
N GLN A 50 -12.99 10.65 1.93
CA GLN A 50 -13.81 11.28 0.89
C GLN A 50 -14.52 10.29 -0.05
N GLY A 51 -14.40 8.98 0.20
CA GLY A 51 -15.00 7.95 -0.66
C GLY A 51 -14.27 7.73 -1.99
N ARG A 52 -13.07 8.33 -2.17
CA ARG A 52 -12.27 8.18 -3.40
C ARG A 52 -11.48 6.89 -3.36
N ARG A 53 -11.17 6.34 -4.54
CA ARG A 53 -10.47 5.06 -4.66
C ARG A 53 -8.97 5.28 -4.46
N ALA A 54 -8.50 5.14 -3.22
CA ALA A 54 -7.09 5.31 -2.89
C ALA A 54 -6.43 4.04 -2.34
N TYR A 55 -5.28 3.67 -2.92
CA TYR A 55 -4.59 2.40 -2.64
C TYR A 55 -3.08 2.53 -2.83
N PHE A 56 -2.33 1.56 -2.29
CA PHE A 56 -0.89 1.43 -2.48
C PHE A 56 -0.59 0.21 -3.36
N VAL A 57 0.46 0.31 -4.18
CA VAL A 57 1.09 -0.82 -4.89
C VAL A 57 2.59 -0.75 -4.60
N GLY A 58 3.09 -1.70 -3.79
CA GLY A 58 4.43 -1.58 -3.22
C GLY A 58 4.58 -0.26 -2.44
N PRO A 59 5.62 0.56 -2.73
CA PRO A 59 5.82 1.86 -2.10
C PRO A 59 5.00 3.02 -2.71
N LYS A 60 4.36 2.80 -3.86
CA LYS A 60 3.66 3.84 -4.63
C LYS A 60 2.22 4.00 -4.15
N ALA A 61 1.76 5.24 -4.03
CA ALA A 61 0.38 5.56 -3.70
C ALA A 61 -0.41 5.99 -4.93
N PHE A 62 -1.69 5.65 -4.98
CA PHE A 62 -2.59 6.01 -6.07
C PHE A 62 -3.91 6.55 -5.51
N ILE A 63 -4.46 7.58 -6.16
CA ILE A 63 -5.83 8.08 -5.95
C ILE A 63 -6.52 8.13 -7.30
N ASP A 64 -7.68 7.47 -7.42
CA ASP A 64 -8.48 7.36 -8.65
C ASP A 64 -7.66 6.92 -9.87
N GLY A 65 -6.68 6.04 -9.65
CA GLY A 65 -5.79 5.49 -10.67
C GLY A 65 -4.58 6.37 -11.02
N LYS A 66 -4.46 7.58 -10.46
CA LYS A 66 -3.30 8.46 -10.64
C LYS A 66 -2.27 8.23 -9.55
N GLU A 67 -1.01 8.05 -9.93
CA GLU A 67 0.11 7.92 -8.99
C GLU A 67 0.36 9.25 -8.28
N LEU A 68 0.62 9.19 -6.97
CA LEU A 68 1.07 10.34 -6.20
C LEU A 68 2.60 10.38 -6.19
N VAL A 69 3.16 11.51 -6.63
CA VAL A 69 4.61 11.74 -6.58
C VAL A 69 4.90 12.66 -5.40
N LEU A 70 5.91 12.33 -4.59
CA LEU A 70 6.31 13.18 -3.44
C LEU A 70 6.74 14.59 -3.87
N GLN A 71 7.24 14.75 -5.09
CA GLN A 71 7.65 16.05 -5.65
C GLN A 71 6.48 17.04 -5.76
N ASP A 72 5.25 16.54 -5.92
CA ASP A 72 4.05 17.38 -5.98
C ASP A 72 3.62 17.91 -4.59
N MET A 73 4.24 17.43 -3.50
CA MET A 73 3.95 17.88 -2.13
C MET A 73 4.71 19.15 -1.75
N GLU A 74 5.80 19.49 -2.44
CA GLU A 74 6.65 20.67 -2.15
C GLU A 74 6.15 21.96 -2.83
N VAL A 75 5.17 21.88 -3.74
CA VAL A 75 4.70 23.05 -4.53
C VAL A 75 3.46 23.73 -3.89
N THR A 76 3.11 23.34 -2.67
CA THR A 76 2.01 23.95 -1.91
C THR A 76 2.54 24.62 -0.63
N GLU A 77 3.39 25.62 -0.82
CA GLU A 77 3.62 26.72 0.15
C GLU A 77 3.27 28.05 -0.49
#